data_AF-A0A0M3IP06-F1
#
_entry.id   AF-A0A0M3IP06-F1
#
_cell.length_a   1.000
_cell.length_b   1.000
_cell.length_c   1.000
_cell.angle_alpha   90.00
_cell.angle_beta   90.00
_cell.angle_gamma   90.00
#
_symmetry.space_group_name_H-M   'P 1'
#
loop_
_entity.id
_entity.type
_entity.pdbx_description
1 polymer ?
#
loop_
_entity_poly.entity_id
_entity_poly.type
_entity_poly.pdbx_seq_one_letter_code
_entity_poly.pdbx_strand_id
1 'polypeptide(L)'
;MEDASTGDTDYAERSKILSLLFGSRSCHLEYIISLMPTRCSPKTISTILGSILDSHSPSISSGSVLAAVMNSLALANPDPLTYARRVVLADYIIDEVNYDASTLPNIVQFIDESVSLREVHIEEGVVKLGWLRSLTKEDRVAHEVIMNVFSKASASSPILQHYISLLIQLTKAQPYLLIRHLSLIGSLLLPVGRLPMRQLKSKYISVLVLVLDLLLMITPDAFKEATQIETILSSYFLIFDGIGRNRFWASLVLKFHKVCVRYLELNASRARAFFLSHMDVMGQIVKNHESSDRSLLSDVLTSFGRFCDE
;
A
#
# COMPACT_ATOMS: atom_id res chain seq x y z
N MET A 1 18.73 14.67 -34.17
CA MET A 1 19.19 13.28 -33.92
C MET A 1 20.31 13.42 -32.91
N GLU A 2 19.95 13.71 -31.66
CA GLU A 2 20.87 13.96 -30.56
C GLU A 2 20.47 13.05 -29.40
N ASP A 3 21.50 12.51 -28.76
CA ASP A 3 21.55 11.92 -27.43
C ASP A 3 20.78 10.62 -27.14
N ALA A 4 21.41 9.50 -27.48
CA ALA A 4 21.13 8.18 -26.88
C ALA A 4 22.37 7.48 -26.30
N SER A 5 23.56 8.12 -26.29
CA SER A 5 24.83 7.44 -25.90
C SER A 5 25.41 7.84 -24.55
N THR A 6 24.79 8.76 -23.79
CA THR A 6 25.33 9.28 -22.52
C THR A 6 24.87 8.51 -21.27
N GLY A 7 23.77 7.74 -21.35
CA GLY A 7 23.21 7.01 -20.21
C GLY A 7 23.95 5.73 -19.82
N ASP A 8 24.57 5.05 -20.79
CA ASP A 8 25.17 3.73 -20.59
C ASP A 8 26.57 3.81 -19.92
N THR A 9 27.32 4.88 -20.21
CA THR A 9 28.64 5.14 -19.62
C THR A 9 28.56 5.54 -18.14
N ASP A 10 27.52 6.31 -17.77
CA ASP A 10 27.32 6.79 -16.39
C ASP A 10 26.90 5.63 -15.46
N TYR A 11 26.10 4.68 -15.96
CA TYR A 11 25.75 3.46 -15.20
C TYR A 11 26.96 2.55 -14.97
N ALA A 12 27.81 2.38 -15.98
CA ALA A 12 29.01 1.56 -15.88
C ALA A 12 30.04 2.14 -14.89
N GLU A 13 30.25 3.46 -14.87
CA GLU A 13 31.13 4.12 -13.90
C GLU A 13 30.57 4.04 -12.47
N ARG A 14 29.26 4.25 -12.28
CA ARG A 14 28.59 4.10 -10.98
C ARG A 14 28.71 2.67 -10.45
N SER A 15 28.47 1.67 -11.29
CA SER A 15 28.64 0.25 -10.93
C SER A 15 30.08 -0.05 -10.52
N LYS A 16 31.06 0.52 -11.21
CA LYS A 16 32.48 0.37 -10.88
C LYS A 16 32.84 1.00 -9.53
N ILE A 17 32.35 2.21 -9.24
CA ILE A 17 32.54 2.88 -7.95
C ILE A 17 31.87 2.10 -6.83
N LEU A 18 30.63 1.63 -7.03
CA LEU A 18 29.93 0.82 -6.04
C LEU A 18 30.62 -0.53 -5.80
N SER A 19 31.17 -1.17 -6.83
CA SER A 19 31.95 -2.40 -6.67
C SER A 19 33.29 -2.18 -5.94
N LEU A 20 33.90 -0.99 -6.12
CA LEU A 20 35.13 -0.59 -5.41
C LEU A 20 34.84 -0.29 -3.94
N LEU A 21 33.73 0.39 -3.66
CA LEU A 21 33.32 0.75 -2.32
C LEU A 21 32.82 -0.48 -1.57
N PHE A 22 31.83 -1.18 -2.11
CA PHE A 22 31.08 -2.25 -1.44
C PHE A 22 31.50 -3.67 -1.83
N GLY A 23 32.57 -3.85 -2.60
CA GLY A 23 33.05 -5.18 -2.99
C GLY A 23 33.63 -5.98 -1.83
N SER A 24 33.54 -7.31 -1.92
CA SER A 24 34.02 -8.28 -0.91
C SER A 24 35.53 -8.22 -0.59
N ARG A 25 36.31 -7.48 -1.38
CA ARG A 25 37.77 -7.28 -1.19
C ARG A 25 38.14 -5.88 -0.68
N SER A 26 37.17 -5.01 -0.40
CA SER A 26 37.42 -3.64 0.02
C SER A 26 37.74 -3.57 1.51
N CYS A 27 39.01 -3.33 1.86
CA CYS A 27 39.49 -3.17 3.24
C CYS A 27 39.12 -1.81 3.88
N HIS A 28 38.53 -0.89 3.11
CA HIS A 28 38.15 0.45 3.57
C HIS A 28 36.64 0.61 3.78
N LEU A 29 35.88 -0.44 3.52
CA LEU A 29 34.42 -0.42 3.48
C LEU A 29 33.78 -0.11 4.84
N GLU A 30 34.23 -0.77 5.92
CA GLU A 30 33.74 -0.48 7.28
C GLU A 30 34.01 0.98 7.68
N TYR A 31 35.18 1.50 7.31
CA TYR A 31 35.54 2.90 7.57
C TYR A 31 34.65 3.87 6.80
N ILE A 32 34.42 3.63 5.50
CA ILE A 32 33.55 4.47 4.67
C ILE A 32 32.09 4.42 5.16
N ILE A 33 31.58 3.24 5.51
CA ILE A 33 30.25 3.07 6.11
C ILE A 33 30.15 3.85 7.42
N SER A 34 31.17 3.80 8.28
CA SER A 34 31.19 4.55 9.54
C SER A 34 31.18 6.08 9.34
N LEU A 35 31.70 6.55 8.20
CA LEU A 35 31.72 7.96 7.85
C LEU A 35 30.41 8.46 7.21
N MET A 36 29.58 7.57 6.65
CA MET A 36 28.33 7.98 6.00
C MET A 36 27.41 8.81 6.93
N PRO A 37 27.14 8.39 8.18
CA PRO A 37 26.31 9.18 9.11
C PRO A 37 26.88 10.56 9.46
N THR A 38 28.20 10.72 9.41
CA THR A 38 28.89 11.92 9.92
C THR A 38 29.35 12.88 8.83
N ARG A 39 29.51 12.40 7.59
CA ARG A 39 30.11 13.17 6.47
C ARG A 39 29.19 13.34 5.27
N CYS A 40 28.13 12.54 5.14
CA CYS A 40 27.21 12.64 4.01
C CYS A 40 25.98 13.47 4.35
N SER A 41 25.47 14.22 3.37
CA SER A 41 24.15 14.86 3.51
C SER A 41 23.03 13.82 3.47
N PRO A 42 21.85 14.07 4.07
CA PRO A 42 20.71 13.15 4.00
C PRO A 42 20.33 12.73 2.56
N LYS A 43 20.45 13.64 1.60
CA LYS A 43 20.19 13.38 0.17
C LYS A 43 21.27 12.49 -0.45
N THR A 44 22.53 12.68 -0.06
CA THR A 44 23.66 11.85 -0.49
C THR A 44 23.51 10.43 0.04
N ILE A 45 23.15 10.27 1.32
CA ILE A 45 22.89 8.98 1.94
C ILE A 45 21.76 8.26 1.20
N SER A 46 20.65 8.94 0.94
CA SER A 46 19.53 8.40 0.15
C SER A 46 19.96 7.95 -1.25
N THR A 47 20.81 8.72 -1.93
CA THR A 47 21.30 8.38 -3.28
C THR A 47 22.22 7.16 -3.26
N ILE A 48 23.12 7.07 -2.27
CA ILE A 48 24.03 5.94 -2.11
C ILE A 48 23.25 4.67 -1.82
N LEU A 49 22.37 4.69 -0.80
CA LEU A 49 21.53 3.55 -0.46
C LEU A 49 20.61 3.15 -1.61
N GLY A 50 20.02 4.13 -2.29
CA GLY A 50 19.21 3.89 -3.48
C GLY A 50 19.98 3.18 -4.59
N SER A 51 21.22 3.60 -4.87
CA SER A 51 22.04 3.03 -5.95
C SER A 51 22.52 1.61 -5.63
N ILE A 52 22.82 1.31 -4.37
CA ILE A 52 23.20 -0.04 -3.92
C ILE A 52 22.01 -0.99 -4.02
N LEU A 53 20.80 -0.49 -3.74
CA LEU A 53 19.58 -1.28 -3.73
C LEU A 53 18.82 -1.29 -5.06
N ASP A 54 19.31 -0.62 -6.10
CA ASP A 54 18.65 -0.60 -7.41
C ASP A 54 18.66 -1.98 -8.09
N SER A 55 19.69 -2.79 -7.83
CA SER A 55 19.80 -4.17 -8.33
C SER A 55 20.71 -5.00 -7.43
N HIS A 56 20.31 -6.23 -7.13
CA HIS A 56 21.17 -7.17 -6.43
C HIS A 56 22.40 -7.48 -7.29
N SER A 57 23.59 -7.35 -6.69
CA SER A 57 24.86 -7.65 -7.33
C SER A 57 25.66 -8.62 -6.46
N PRO A 58 25.98 -9.83 -6.94
CA PRO A 58 26.77 -10.81 -6.20
C PRO A 58 28.25 -10.40 -6.07
N SER A 59 28.67 -9.33 -6.76
CA SER A 59 30.02 -8.75 -6.62
C SER A 59 30.18 -7.86 -5.38
N ILE A 60 29.06 -7.47 -4.78
CA ILE A 60 28.97 -6.60 -3.61
C ILE A 60 28.76 -7.48 -2.37
N SER A 61 29.43 -7.13 -1.26
CA SER A 61 29.33 -7.84 0.01
C SER A 61 27.99 -7.56 0.71
N SER A 62 27.18 -8.61 0.94
CA SER A 62 25.89 -8.54 1.62
C SER A 62 25.99 -7.89 3.00
N GLY A 63 26.91 -8.33 3.86
CA GLY A 63 27.12 -7.77 5.19
C GLY A 63 27.48 -6.29 5.17
N SER A 64 28.20 -5.85 4.14
CA SER A 64 28.55 -4.43 4.00
C SER A 64 27.38 -3.57 3.52
N VAL A 65 26.54 -4.10 2.64
CA VAL A 65 25.27 -3.44 2.27
C VAL A 65 24.38 -3.31 3.49
N LEU A 66 24.23 -4.39 4.27
CA LEU A 66 23.42 -4.39 5.49
C LEU A 66 23.96 -3.42 6.53
N ALA A 67 25.27 -3.41 6.78
CA ALA A 67 25.88 -2.42 7.68
C ALA A 67 25.64 -0.98 7.22
N ALA A 68 25.73 -0.70 5.91
CA ALA A 68 25.44 0.63 5.37
C ALA A 68 23.97 1.04 5.59
N VAL A 69 23.05 0.13 5.31
CA VAL A 69 21.60 0.34 5.47
C VAL A 69 21.26 0.53 6.95
N MET A 70 21.66 -0.40 7.83
CA MET A 70 21.35 -0.36 9.26
C MET A 70 21.87 0.92 9.93
N ASN A 71 23.07 1.38 9.56
CA ASN A 71 23.68 2.56 10.18
C ASN A 71 23.18 3.89 9.64
N SER A 72 22.66 3.93 8.40
CA SER A 72 22.43 5.21 7.69
C SER A 72 21.00 5.43 7.23
N LEU A 73 20.14 4.40 7.20
CA LEU A 73 18.78 4.50 6.66
C LEU A 73 17.94 5.57 7.37
N ALA A 74 18.00 5.65 8.70
CA ALA A 74 17.25 6.63 9.49
C ALA A 74 17.65 8.09 9.20
N LEU A 75 18.83 8.30 8.62
CA LEU A 75 19.37 9.62 8.27
C LEU A 75 19.09 10.02 6.82
N ALA A 76 18.56 9.10 6.01
CA ALA A 76 18.32 9.33 4.60
C ALA A 76 17.06 10.16 4.37
N ASN A 77 17.15 11.18 3.49
CA ASN A 77 16.00 11.96 3.06
C ASN A 77 16.19 12.42 1.60
N PRO A 78 15.33 12.01 0.64
CA PRO A 78 14.08 11.23 0.81
C PRO A 78 14.33 9.77 1.20
N ASP A 79 13.29 9.05 1.65
CA ASP A 79 13.38 7.61 1.98
C ASP A 79 13.86 6.82 0.75
N PRO A 80 15.04 6.15 0.80
CA PRO A 80 15.57 5.42 -0.33
C PRO A 80 14.86 4.09 -0.58
N LEU A 81 14.07 3.57 0.37
CA LEU A 81 13.44 2.25 0.31
C LEU A 81 12.11 2.24 -0.44
N THR A 82 12.18 2.31 -1.77
CA THR A 82 11.07 1.95 -2.65
C THR A 82 10.75 0.45 -2.59
N TYR A 83 9.57 0.03 -3.02
CA TYR A 83 9.18 -1.38 -3.04
C TYR A 83 10.22 -2.28 -3.75
N ALA A 84 10.70 -1.88 -4.92
CA ALA A 84 11.70 -2.65 -5.67
C ALA A 84 13.04 -2.78 -4.91
N ARG A 85 13.50 -1.69 -4.29
CA ARG A 85 14.77 -1.66 -3.53
C ARG A 85 14.70 -2.43 -2.23
N ARG A 86 13.52 -2.49 -1.62
CA ARG A 86 13.26 -3.40 -0.52
C ARG A 86 13.54 -4.84 -1.00
N VAL A 87 13.01 -5.28 -2.15
CA VAL A 87 13.18 -6.68 -2.59
C VAL A 87 14.67 -7.05 -2.71
N VAL A 88 15.45 -6.13 -3.28
CA VAL A 88 16.91 -6.27 -3.36
C VAL A 88 17.57 -6.33 -1.98
N LEU A 89 17.13 -5.50 -1.02
CA LEU A 89 17.61 -5.56 0.37
C LEU A 89 17.31 -6.93 1.00
N ALA A 90 16.17 -7.51 0.69
CA ALA A 90 15.78 -8.82 1.20
C ALA A 90 16.68 -9.94 0.67
N ASP A 91 17.06 -9.88 -0.61
CA ASP A 91 18.01 -10.81 -1.20
C ASP A 91 19.38 -10.70 -0.48
N TYR A 92 19.84 -9.48 -0.18
CA TYR A 92 21.05 -9.27 0.61
C TYR A 92 20.95 -9.79 2.05
N ILE A 93 19.78 -9.66 2.70
CA ILE A 93 19.54 -10.25 4.03
C ILE A 93 19.66 -11.78 3.96
N ILE A 94 19.03 -12.42 2.97
CA ILE A 94 19.10 -13.87 2.79
C ILE A 94 20.53 -14.32 2.58
N ASP A 95 21.27 -13.64 1.70
CA ASP A 95 22.66 -13.97 1.41
C ASP A 95 23.55 -13.85 2.65
N GLU A 96 23.37 -12.80 3.46
CA GLU A 96 24.16 -12.62 4.68
C GLU A 96 23.81 -13.67 5.74
N VAL A 97 22.53 -13.98 5.95
CA VAL A 97 22.12 -15.01 6.92
C VAL A 97 22.63 -16.38 6.51
N ASN A 98 22.66 -16.68 5.20
CA ASN A 98 23.23 -17.91 4.67
C ASN A 98 24.77 -17.95 4.83
N TYR A 99 25.43 -16.80 4.77
CA TYR A 99 26.88 -16.67 4.89
C TYR A 99 27.34 -16.71 6.36
N ASP A 100 26.72 -15.92 7.23
CA ASP A 100 27.02 -15.82 8.66
C ASP A 100 25.74 -15.68 9.49
N ALA A 101 25.26 -16.82 10.01
CA ALA A 101 24.09 -16.89 10.87
C ALA A 101 24.23 -16.12 12.20
N SER A 102 25.44 -15.71 12.61
CA SER A 102 25.64 -14.92 13.83
C SER A 102 25.13 -13.48 13.70
N THR A 103 24.95 -12.99 12.47
CA THR A 103 24.39 -11.65 12.16
C THR A 103 22.88 -11.58 12.36
N LEU A 104 22.20 -12.73 12.42
CA LEU A 104 20.75 -12.85 12.47
C LEU A 104 20.10 -12.02 13.61
N PRO A 105 20.59 -12.04 14.87
CA PRO A 105 19.96 -11.26 15.94
C PRO A 105 19.98 -9.75 15.68
N ASN A 106 21.07 -9.23 15.09
CA ASN A 106 21.20 -7.81 14.77
C ASN A 106 20.26 -7.41 13.62
N ILE A 107 20.11 -8.28 12.62
CA ILE A 107 19.18 -8.09 11.50
C ILE A 107 17.73 -8.10 12.01
N VAL A 108 17.37 -9.05 12.88
CA VAL A 108 16.03 -9.10 13.52
C VAL A 108 15.74 -7.80 14.27
N GLN A 109 16.66 -7.37 15.14
CA GLN A 109 16.50 -6.14 15.92
C GLN A 109 16.29 -4.92 15.01
N PHE A 110 17.08 -4.79 13.94
CA PHE A 110 16.94 -3.70 13.00
C PHE A 110 15.59 -3.71 12.26
N ILE A 111 15.11 -4.89 11.86
CA ILE A 111 13.79 -5.05 11.22
C ILE A 111 12.67 -4.64 12.18
N ASP A 112 12.74 -5.07 13.44
CA ASP A 112 11.73 -4.76 14.46
C ASP A 112 11.68 -3.25 14.78
N GLU A 113 12.85 -2.60 14.82
CA GLU A 113 12.97 -1.15 15.05
C GLU A 113 12.58 -0.32 13.80
N SER A 114 12.68 -0.91 12.61
CA SER A 114 12.40 -0.22 11.33
C SER A 114 10.93 -0.29 10.94
N VAL A 115 10.21 0.83 11.10
CA VAL A 115 8.81 0.97 10.66
C VAL A 115 8.63 0.67 9.17
N SER A 116 9.67 0.89 8.34
CA SER A 116 9.70 0.62 6.90
C SER A 116 9.89 -0.86 6.51
N LEU A 117 10.25 -1.73 7.46
CA LEU A 117 10.58 -3.14 7.23
C LEU A 117 9.69 -4.13 8.02
N ARG A 118 8.59 -3.67 8.62
CA ARG A 118 7.63 -4.47 9.43
C ARG A 118 7.06 -5.73 8.75
N GLU A 119 7.33 -5.93 7.46
CA GLU A 119 6.90 -7.08 6.66
C GLU A 119 7.99 -8.16 6.52
N VAL A 120 9.19 -7.98 7.08
CA VAL A 120 10.20 -9.05 7.20
C VAL A 120 10.03 -9.74 8.55
N HIS A 121 9.88 -11.05 8.57
CA HIS A 121 9.84 -11.85 9.80
C HIS A 121 10.93 -12.92 9.75
N ILE A 122 11.49 -13.28 10.90
CA ILE A 122 12.46 -14.37 11.00
C ILE A 122 11.87 -15.39 11.95
N GLU A 123 11.50 -16.55 11.42
CA GLU A 123 10.96 -17.68 12.21
C GLU A 123 11.86 -18.89 12.01
N GLU A 124 12.30 -19.52 13.11
CA GLU A 124 13.13 -20.75 13.09
C GLU A 124 14.45 -20.62 12.30
N GLY A 125 15.08 -19.44 12.30
CA GLY A 125 16.33 -19.20 11.55
C GLY A 125 16.13 -18.98 10.04
N VAL A 126 14.88 -18.92 9.57
CA VAL A 126 14.54 -18.62 8.18
C VAL A 126 13.96 -17.21 8.09
N VAL A 127 14.54 -16.39 7.21
CA VAL A 127 13.99 -15.07 6.88
C VAL A 127 12.70 -15.25 6.07
N LYS A 128 11.56 -15.24 6.76
CA LYS A 128 10.22 -15.17 6.19
C LYS A 128 9.88 -13.72 5.88
N LEU A 129 10.32 -13.30 4.71
CA LEU A 129 9.83 -12.09 4.09
C LEU A 129 8.32 -12.26 3.84
N GLY A 130 7.47 -11.51 4.57
CA GLY A 130 6.01 -11.48 4.40
C GLY A 130 5.53 -11.11 2.99
N TRP A 131 6.47 -10.71 2.14
CA TRP A 131 6.38 -10.25 0.77
C TRP A 131 7.14 -11.16 -0.20
N LEU A 132 7.88 -12.18 0.28
CA LEU A 132 8.65 -13.12 -0.56
C LEU A 132 8.19 -14.59 -0.40
N ARG A 133 7.10 -14.85 0.34
CA ARG A 133 6.28 -16.05 0.05
C ARG A 133 5.78 -15.92 -1.38
N SER A 134 5.89 -16.97 -2.21
CA SER A 134 5.76 -16.87 -3.68
C SER A 134 4.61 -15.94 -4.10
N LEU A 135 4.96 -14.69 -4.44
CA LEU A 135 4.10 -13.54 -4.78
C LEU A 135 3.12 -13.81 -5.94
N THR A 136 3.09 -15.02 -6.46
CA THR A 136 2.24 -15.45 -7.55
C THR A 136 1.19 -16.47 -7.13
N LYS A 137 1.36 -17.23 -6.04
CA LYS A 137 0.38 -18.27 -5.67
C LYS A 137 -0.69 -17.70 -4.76
N GLU A 138 -0.31 -17.08 -3.66
CA GLU A 138 -1.25 -16.45 -2.73
C GLU A 138 -1.92 -15.22 -3.34
N ASP A 139 -1.17 -14.40 -4.09
CA ASP A 139 -1.75 -13.31 -4.87
C ASP A 139 -2.71 -13.84 -5.94
N ARG A 140 -2.39 -14.95 -6.62
CA ARG A 140 -3.31 -15.60 -7.55
C ARG A 140 -4.55 -16.13 -6.84
N VAL A 141 -4.41 -16.72 -5.65
CA VAL A 141 -5.57 -17.18 -4.87
C VAL A 141 -6.43 -15.99 -4.45
N ALA A 142 -5.85 -14.91 -3.93
CA ALA A 142 -6.58 -13.70 -3.58
C ALA A 142 -7.27 -13.09 -4.82
N HIS A 143 -6.55 -12.99 -5.94
CA HIS A 143 -7.07 -12.54 -7.22
C HIS A 143 -8.26 -13.40 -7.67
N GLU A 144 -8.10 -14.73 -7.70
CA GLU A 144 -9.16 -15.67 -8.08
C GLU A 144 -10.37 -15.55 -7.15
N VAL A 145 -10.15 -15.42 -5.84
CA VAL A 145 -11.23 -15.24 -4.85
C VAL A 145 -11.97 -13.92 -5.09
N ILE A 146 -11.26 -12.81 -5.31
CA ILE A 146 -11.86 -11.50 -5.63
C ILE A 146 -12.67 -11.61 -6.93
N MET A 147 -12.09 -12.18 -7.99
CA MET A 147 -12.77 -12.40 -9.27
C MET A 147 -14.01 -13.29 -9.11
N ASN A 148 -13.94 -14.32 -8.27
CA ASN A 148 -15.07 -15.20 -7.96
C ASN A 148 -16.17 -14.47 -7.19
N VAL A 149 -15.84 -13.60 -6.22
CA VAL A 149 -16.85 -12.77 -5.52
C VAL A 149 -17.63 -11.91 -6.51
N PHE A 150 -16.93 -11.20 -7.41
CA PHE A 150 -17.59 -10.31 -8.37
C PHE A 150 -18.34 -11.05 -9.47
N SER A 151 -17.79 -12.14 -10.01
CA SER A 151 -18.43 -12.93 -11.06
C SER A 151 -19.61 -13.77 -10.56
N LYS A 152 -19.59 -14.20 -9.28
CA LYS A 152 -20.67 -14.96 -8.64
C LYS A 152 -21.65 -14.08 -7.86
N ALA A 153 -21.56 -12.75 -7.96
CA ALA A 153 -22.52 -11.84 -7.32
C ALA A 153 -23.98 -12.15 -7.70
N SER A 154 -24.23 -12.62 -8.92
CA SER A 154 -25.57 -13.02 -9.37
C SER A 154 -25.96 -14.48 -9.08
N ALA A 155 -25.05 -15.29 -8.52
CA ALA A 155 -25.27 -16.70 -8.25
C ALA A 155 -26.03 -16.93 -6.94
N SER A 156 -26.43 -18.17 -6.69
CA SER A 156 -27.12 -18.55 -5.45
C SER A 156 -26.31 -18.15 -4.20
N SER A 157 -27.03 -17.68 -3.18
CA SER A 157 -26.46 -17.15 -1.93
C SER A 157 -25.32 -18.00 -1.32
N PRO A 158 -25.39 -19.35 -1.20
CA PRO A 158 -24.37 -20.10 -0.44
C PRO A 158 -22.98 -20.07 -1.08
N ILE A 159 -22.87 -20.10 -2.41
CA ILE A 159 -21.58 -20.08 -3.11
C ILE A 159 -20.92 -18.71 -2.94
N LEU A 160 -21.70 -17.64 -3.10
CA LEU A 160 -21.20 -16.29 -2.87
C LEU A 160 -20.75 -16.12 -1.41
N GLN A 161 -21.56 -16.56 -0.44
CA GLN A 161 -21.20 -16.47 0.98
C GLN A 161 -19.91 -17.22 1.31
N HIS A 162 -19.66 -18.36 0.67
CA HIS A 162 -18.38 -19.07 0.82
C HIS A 162 -17.20 -18.18 0.41
N TYR A 163 -17.21 -17.60 -0.79
CA TYR A 163 -16.12 -16.71 -1.24
C TYR A 163 -16.01 -15.43 -0.41
N ILE A 164 -17.12 -14.85 0.02
CA ILE A 164 -17.14 -13.71 0.95
C ILE A 164 -16.42 -14.09 2.24
N SER A 165 -16.77 -15.23 2.85
CA SER A 165 -16.17 -15.70 4.10
C SER A 165 -14.67 -15.94 3.96
N LEU A 166 -14.25 -16.54 2.84
CA LEU A 166 -12.85 -16.83 2.54
C LEU A 166 -12.06 -15.53 2.35
N LEU A 167 -12.61 -14.55 1.62
CA LEU A 167 -11.97 -13.25 1.44
C LEU A 167 -11.83 -12.48 2.76
N ILE A 168 -12.83 -12.54 3.64
CA ILE A 168 -12.75 -11.96 4.98
C ILE A 168 -11.65 -12.64 5.81
N GLN A 169 -11.59 -13.97 5.80
CA GLN A 169 -10.57 -14.72 6.53
C GLN A 169 -9.16 -14.39 6.02
N LEU A 170 -8.99 -14.37 4.69
CA LEU A 170 -7.73 -14.02 4.04
C LEU A 170 -7.32 -12.57 4.38
N THR A 171 -8.26 -11.63 4.38
CA THR A 171 -7.99 -10.23 4.73
C THR A 171 -7.58 -10.08 6.20
N LYS A 172 -8.22 -10.83 7.11
CA LYS A 172 -7.85 -10.84 8.53
C LYS A 172 -6.47 -11.44 8.77
N ALA A 173 -6.15 -12.51 8.05
CA ALA A 173 -4.85 -13.18 8.17
C ALA A 173 -3.72 -12.37 7.52
N GLN A 174 -4.00 -11.74 6.37
CA GLN A 174 -3.01 -11.04 5.54
C GLN A 174 -3.61 -9.76 4.92
N PRO A 175 -3.72 -8.67 5.70
CA PRO A 175 -4.29 -7.39 5.23
C PRO A 175 -3.57 -6.81 4.00
N TYR A 176 -2.24 -6.92 3.96
CA TYR A 176 -1.39 -6.39 2.88
C TYR A 176 -1.63 -7.08 1.54
N LEU A 177 -2.01 -8.36 1.55
CA LEU A 177 -2.37 -9.08 0.32
C LEU A 177 -3.58 -8.42 -0.34
N LEU A 178 -4.54 -7.96 0.46
CA LEU A 178 -5.69 -7.23 -0.05
C LEU A 178 -5.33 -5.82 -0.50
N ILE A 179 -4.46 -5.11 0.25
CA ILE A 179 -4.01 -3.75 -0.12
C ILE A 179 -3.43 -3.74 -1.53
N ARG A 180 -2.62 -4.74 -1.88
CA ARG A 180 -2.02 -4.90 -3.21
C ARG A 180 -3.06 -5.15 -4.33
N HIS A 181 -4.25 -5.62 -3.97
CA HIS A 181 -5.36 -5.89 -4.89
C HIS A 181 -6.45 -4.79 -4.88
N LEU A 182 -6.25 -3.66 -4.19
CA LEU A 182 -7.23 -2.58 -4.18
C LEU A 182 -7.48 -2.02 -5.59
N SER A 183 -6.46 -1.94 -6.43
CA SER A 183 -6.58 -1.56 -7.84
C SER A 183 -7.50 -2.49 -8.63
N LEU A 184 -7.39 -3.81 -8.41
CA LEU A 184 -8.29 -4.80 -8.99
C LEU A 184 -9.73 -4.59 -8.50
N ILE A 185 -9.93 -4.44 -7.19
CA ILE A 185 -11.26 -4.20 -6.61
C ILE A 185 -11.88 -2.91 -7.19
N GLY A 186 -11.12 -1.82 -7.28
CA GLY A 186 -11.55 -0.58 -7.91
C GLY A 186 -11.96 -0.78 -9.36
N SER A 187 -11.16 -1.52 -10.15
CA SER A 187 -11.45 -1.80 -11.56
C SER A 187 -12.71 -2.64 -11.77
N LEU A 188 -12.99 -3.60 -10.86
CA LEU A 188 -14.19 -4.44 -10.90
C LEU A 188 -15.42 -3.70 -10.38
N LEU A 189 -15.25 -2.76 -9.45
CA LEU A 189 -16.32 -1.97 -8.88
C LEU A 189 -16.81 -0.87 -9.84
N LEU A 190 -15.92 -0.30 -10.64
CA LEU A 190 -16.26 0.74 -11.62
C LEU A 190 -17.41 0.37 -12.57
N PRO A 191 -17.41 -0.79 -13.27
CA PRO A 191 -18.54 -1.21 -14.09
C PRO A 191 -19.77 -1.55 -13.26
N VAL A 192 -19.59 -2.08 -12.03
CA VAL A 192 -20.71 -2.32 -11.10
C VAL A 192 -21.41 -1.01 -10.76
N GLY A 193 -20.66 0.07 -10.51
CA GLY A 193 -21.22 1.38 -10.16
C GLY A 193 -22.12 2.00 -11.24
N ARG A 194 -22.05 1.50 -12.48
CA ARG A 194 -22.89 1.94 -13.61
C ARG A 194 -24.11 1.06 -13.85
N LEU A 195 -24.30 0.00 -13.05
CA LEU A 195 -25.42 -0.92 -13.23
C LEU A 195 -26.75 -0.28 -12.79
N PRO A 196 -27.89 -0.69 -13.38
CA PRO A 196 -29.21 -0.25 -12.93
C PRO A 196 -29.46 -0.64 -11.47
N MET A 197 -30.14 0.22 -10.72
CA MET A 197 -30.40 0.03 -9.28
C MET A 197 -31.05 -1.31 -8.92
N ARG A 198 -31.90 -1.83 -9.80
CA ARG A 198 -32.52 -3.16 -9.62
C ARG A 198 -31.46 -4.26 -9.55
N GLN A 199 -30.44 -4.22 -10.41
CA GLN A 199 -29.37 -5.20 -10.43
C GLN A 199 -28.43 -5.05 -9.24
N LEU A 200 -28.10 -3.80 -8.87
CA LEU A 200 -27.30 -3.52 -7.68
C LEU A 200 -27.97 -4.09 -6.43
N LYS A 201 -29.27 -3.83 -6.27
CA LYS A 201 -30.09 -4.31 -5.15
C LYS A 201 -30.18 -5.83 -5.10
N SER A 202 -30.42 -6.49 -6.23
CA SER A 202 -30.72 -7.92 -6.23
C SER A 202 -29.48 -8.82 -6.31
N LYS A 203 -28.35 -8.32 -6.84
CA LYS A 203 -27.16 -9.13 -7.12
C LYS A 203 -25.93 -8.64 -6.35
N TYR A 204 -25.68 -7.33 -6.31
CA TYR A 204 -24.39 -6.81 -5.85
C TYR A 204 -24.40 -6.28 -4.42
N ILE A 205 -25.55 -6.17 -3.75
CA ILE A 205 -25.64 -5.56 -2.41
C ILE A 205 -24.66 -6.18 -1.40
N SER A 206 -24.51 -7.51 -1.37
CA SER A 206 -23.58 -8.19 -0.47
C SER A 206 -22.12 -7.89 -0.80
N VAL A 207 -21.78 -7.76 -2.09
CA VAL A 207 -20.44 -7.40 -2.56
C VAL A 207 -20.12 -5.95 -2.22
N LEU A 208 -21.08 -5.04 -2.43
CA LEU A 208 -20.92 -3.62 -2.08
C LEU A 208 -20.72 -3.42 -0.58
N VAL A 209 -21.43 -4.17 0.26
CA VAL A 209 -21.21 -4.13 1.71
C VAL A 209 -19.83 -4.70 2.07
N LEU A 210 -19.47 -5.82 1.47
CA LEU A 210 -18.17 -6.47 1.71
C LEU A 210 -17.01 -5.53 1.39
N VAL A 211 -17.01 -4.86 0.24
CA VAL A 211 -15.89 -3.98 -0.14
C VAL A 211 -15.66 -2.87 0.88
N LEU A 212 -16.72 -2.26 1.42
CA LEU A 212 -16.57 -1.26 2.49
C LEU A 212 -16.04 -1.88 3.79
N ASP A 213 -16.50 -3.08 4.15
CA ASP A 213 -15.99 -3.80 5.33
C ASP A 213 -14.52 -4.17 5.18
N LEU A 214 -14.11 -4.56 3.98
CA LEU A 214 -12.72 -4.84 3.65
C LEU A 214 -11.86 -3.59 3.85
N LEU A 215 -12.26 -2.43 3.33
CA LEU A 215 -11.54 -1.15 3.52
C LEU A 215 -11.37 -0.80 5.00
N LEU A 216 -12.42 -0.98 5.80
CA LEU A 216 -12.36 -0.74 7.25
C LEU A 216 -11.42 -1.72 7.96
N MET A 217 -11.33 -2.98 7.51
CA MET A 217 -10.43 -3.98 8.10
C MET A 217 -8.96 -3.70 7.81
N ILE A 218 -8.63 -3.12 6.66
CA ILE A 218 -7.24 -2.82 6.25
C ILE A 218 -6.81 -1.38 6.59
N THR A 219 -7.61 -0.67 7.39
CA THR A 219 -7.27 0.62 7.96
C THR A 219 -6.20 0.42 9.07
N PRO A 220 -5.15 1.26 9.17
CA PRO A 220 -4.92 2.52 8.45
C PRO A 220 -4.14 2.37 7.14
N ASP A 221 -3.50 1.22 6.91
CA ASP A 221 -2.47 1.08 5.88
C ASP A 221 -2.98 1.30 4.45
N ALA A 222 -4.21 0.88 4.15
CA ALA A 222 -4.81 1.10 2.84
C ALA A 222 -5.00 2.58 2.47
N PHE A 223 -5.11 3.46 3.46
CA PHE A 223 -5.31 4.89 3.22
C PHE A 223 -4.01 5.63 2.94
N LYS A 224 -2.84 4.98 3.05
CA LYS A 224 -1.56 5.57 2.61
C LYS A 224 -1.53 5.76 1.08
N GLU A 225 -2.15 4.85 0.33
CA GLU A 225 -2.28 4.92 -1.13
C GLU A 225 -3.62 5.51 -1.56
N ALA A 226 -3.76 6.82 -1.39
CA ALA A 226 -5.02 7.52 -1.59
C ALA A 226 -5.65 7.35 -2.99
N THR A 227 -4.86 7.15 -4.05
CA THR A 227 -5.38 6.98 -5.43
C THR A 227 -6.30 5.75 -5.59
N GLN A 228 -5.94 4.63 -4.97
CA GLN A 228 -6.70 3.39 -5.08
C GLN A 228 -8.02 3.48 -4.30
N ILE A 229 -7.96 4.08 -3.10
CA ILE A 229 -9.13 4.35 -2.27
C ILE A 229 -10.09 5.31 -2.97
N GLU A 230 -9.60 6.42 -3.51
CA GLU A 230 -10.41 7.40 -4.26
C GLU A 230 -11.14 6.73 -5.42
N THR A 231 -10.48 5.83 -6.15
CA THR A 231 -11.11 5.07 -7.26
C THR A 231 -12.30 4.21 -6.77
N ILE A 232 -12.14 3.53 -5.63
CA ILE A 232 -13.20 2.74 -5.02
C ILE A 232 -14.33 3.65 -4.54
N LEU A 233 -14.01 4.73 -3.81
CA LEU A 233 -15.00 5.67 -3.28
C LEU A 233 -15.77 6.39 -4.39
N SER A 234 -15.13 6.77 -5.50
CA SER A 234 -15.80 7.34 -6.67
C SER A 234 -16.84 6.39 -7.25
N SER A 235 -16.59 5.09 -7.24
CA SER A 235 -17.60 4.11 -7.67
C SER A 235 -18.82 4.10 -6.74
N TYR A 236 -18.64 4.28 -5.44
CA TYR A 236 -19.75 4.44 -4.50
C TYR A 236 -20.49 5.77 -4.68
N PHE A 237 -19.79 6.87 -4.94
CA PHE A 237 -20.45 8.14 -5.26
C PHE A 237 -21.34 8.03 -6.50
N LEU A 238 -20.87 7.36 -7.56
CA LEU A 238 -21.71 7.08 -8.74
C LEU A 238 -22.95 6.24 -8.39
N ILE A 239 -22.80 5.24 -7.52
CA ILE A 239 -23.93 4.42 -7.06
C ILE A 239 -24.93 5.29 -6.29
N PHE A 240 -24.46 6.14 -5.38
CA PHE A 240 -25.33 6.94 -4.52
C PHE A 240 -26.00 8.11 -5.23
N ASP A 241 -25.37 8.68 -6.26
CA ASP A 241 -25.98 9.71 -7.10
C ASP A 241 -27.32 9.23 -7.70
N GLY A 242 -27.43 7.93 -8.02
CA GLY A 242 -28.65 7.32 -8.54
C GLY A 242 -29.65 6.79 -7.50
N ILE A 243 -29.35 6.84 -6.19
CA ILE A 243 -30.11 6.10 -5.16
C ILE A 243 -31.21 6.90 -4.46
N GLY A 244 -31.16 8.24 -4.45
CA GLY A 244 -32.16 9.07 -3.77
C GLY A 244 -32.38 8.72 -2.28
N ARG A 245 -33.55 9.07 -1.71
CA ARG A 245 -33.89 8.88 -0.27
C ARG A 245 -34.35 7.46 0.11
N ASN A 246 -33.80 6.42 -0.51
CA ASN A 246 -34.29 5.06 -0.30
C ASN A 246 -33.64 4.38 0.92
N ARG A 247 -34.45 4.14 1.97
CA ARG A 247 -34.05 3.47 3.22
C ARG A 247 -33.39 2.10 3.03
N PHE A 248 -33.64 1.42 1.91
CA PHE A 248 -33.01 0.14 1.60
C PHE A 248 -31.47 0.23 1.62
N TRP A 249 -30.92 1.37 1.21
CA TRP A 249 -29.47 1.58 1.11
C TRP A 249 -28.84 2.11 2.39
N ALA A 250 -29.64 2.35 3.44
CA ALA A 250 -29.17 2.99 4.66
C ALA A 250 -28.00 2.23 5.30
N SER A 251 -28.02 0.90 5.33
CA SER A 251 -26.91 0.11 5.89
C SER A 251 -25.61 0.26 5.09
N LEU A 252 -25.71 0.35 3.77
CA LEU A 252 -24.56 0.57 2.89
C LEU A 252 -24.02 1.99 3.06
N VAL A 253 -24.91 2.98 3.09
CA VAL A 253 -24.58 4.40 3.32
C VAL A 253 -23.87 4.59 4.66
N LEU A 254 -24.35 3.96 5.74
CA LEU A 254 -23.73 4.07 7.06
C LEU A 254 -22.30 3.50 7.08
N LYS A 255 -22.05 2.39 6.37
CA LYS A 255 -20.68 1.86 6.21
C LYS A 255 -19.82 2.80 5.38
N PHE A 256 -20.38 3.38 4.33
CA PHE A 256 -19.68 4.34 3.48
C PHE A 256 -19.29 5.60 4.26
N HIS A 257 -20.17 6.12 5.11
CA HIS A 257 -19.86 7.21 6.03
C HIS A 257 -18.65 6.91 6.90
N LYS A 258 -18.61 5.71 7.52
CA LYS A 258 -17.48 5.29 8.34
C LYS A 258 -16.17 5.28 7.56
N VAL A 259 -16.17 4.76 6.33
CA VAL A 259 -14.99 4.77 5.45
C VAL A 259 -14.57 6.22 5.13
N CYS A 260 -15.51 7.11 4.82
CA CYS A 260 -15.22 8.50 4.53
C CYS A 260 -14.61 9.24 5.73
N VAL A 261 -15.13 9.00 6.94
CA VAL A 261 -14.57 9.57 8.17
C VAL A 261 -13.17 9.04 8.43
N ARG A 262 -12.95 7.72 8.30
CA ARG A 262 -11.58 7.16 8.41
C ARG A 262 -10.62 7.77 7.40
N TYR A 263 -11.09 8.01 6.17
CA TYR A 263 -10.26 8.68 5.17
C TYR A 263 -9.87 10.09 5.61
N LEU A 264 -10.84 10.84 6.12
CA LEU A 264 -10.64 12.21 6.60
C LEU A 264 -9.69 12.26 7.80
N GLU A 265 -9.80 11.34 8.75
CA GLU A 265 -8.93 11.23 9.91
C GLU A 265 -7.48 10.93 9.51
N LEU A 266 -7.28 10.08 8.51
CA LEU A 266 -5.94 9.63 8.10
C LEU A 266 -5.27 10.56 7.07
N ASN A 267 -6.05 11.19 6.19
CA ASN A 267 -5.54 12.04 5.09
C ASN A 267 -6.43 13.27 4.87
N ALA A 268 -6.57 14.12 5.90
CA ALA A 268 -7.51 15.23 5.90
C ALA A 268 -7.43 16.14 4.66
N SER A 269 -6.23 16.56 4.23
CA SER A 269 -6.07 17.48 3.09
C SER A 269 -6.60 16.89 1.79
N ARG A 270 -6.20 15.66 1.49
CA ARG A 270 -6.57 14.97 0.25
C ARG A 270 -8.03 14.51 0.27
N ALA A 271 -8.49 13.96 1.38
CA ALA A 271 -9.89 13.56 1.56
C ALA A 271 -10.84 14.75 1.37
N ARG A 272 -10.50 15.93 1.91
CA ARG A 272 -11.28 17.16 1.71
C ARG A 272 -11.37 17.54 0.23
N ALA A 273 -10.24 17.64 -0.46
CA ALA A 273 -10.22 17.95 -1.89
C ALA A 273 -11.07 16.95 -2.71
N PHE A 274 -10.96 15.67 -2.38
CA PHE A 274 -11.73 14.62 -3.03
C PHE A 274 -13.23 14.72 -2.76
N PHE A 275 -13.66 14.93 -1.51
CA PHE A 275 -15.08 15.05 -1.18
C PHE A 275 -15.73 16.30 -1.78
N LEU A 276 -14.97 17.40 -1.94
CA LEU A 276 -15.46 18.59 -2.64
C LEU A 276 -15.81 18.31 -4.09
N SER A 277 -15.02 17.47 -4.78
CA SER A 277 -15.35 17.05 -6.16
C SER A 277 -16.62 16.21 -6.27
N HIS A 278 -17.17 15.72 -5.15
CA HIS A 278 -18.42 14.94 -5.07
C HIS A 278 -19.45 15.57 -4.11
N MET A 279 -19.39 16.91 -3.93
CA MET A 279 -20.14 17.63 -2.90
C MET A 279 -21.66 17.44 -2.97
N ASP A 280 -22.24 17.40 -4.17
CA ASP A 280 -23.68 17.25 -4.34
C ASP A 280 -24.18 15.92 -3.76
N VAL A 281 -23.52 14.83 -4.16
CA VAL A 281 -23.84 13.47 -3.70
C VAL A 281 -23.57 13.38 -2.20
N MET A 282 -22.41 13.85 -1.74
CA MET A 282 -22.05 13.81 -0.33
C MET A 282 -23.05 14.57 0.54
N GLY A 283 -23.47 15.77 0.11
CA GLY A 283 -24.48 16.56 0.78
C GLY A 283 -25.84 15.87 0.84
N GLN A 284 -26.24 15.15 -0.21
CA GLN A 284 -27.45 14.34 -0.19
C GLN A 284 -27.34 13.17 0.81
N ILE A 285 -26.24 12.42 0.79
CA ILE A 285 -26.03 11.28 1.67
C ILE A 285 -26.07 11.73 3.14
N VAL A 286 -25.33 12.79 3.49
CA VAL A 286 -25.24 13.36 4.84
C VAL A 286 -26.58 13.95 5.32
N LYS A 287 -27.38 14.56 4.43
CA LYS A 287 -28.71 15.09 4.79
C LYS A 287 -29.74 13.99 5.02
N ASN A 288 -29.66 12.91 4.26
CA ASN A 288 -30.72 11.90 4.19
C ASN A 288 -30.53 10.73 5.19
N HIS A 289 -29.34 10.57 5.78
CA HIS A 289 -29.04 9.47 6.69
C HIS A 289 -28.41 9.96 7.99
N GLU A 290 -29.07 9.65 9.11
CA GLU A 290 -28.53 9.95 10.44
C GLU A 290 -27.45 8.94 10.84
N SER A 291 -26.26 9.45 11.18
CA SER A 291 -25.15 8.68 11.75
C SER A 291 -24.48 9.49 12.86
N SER A 292 -23.85 8.82 13.83
CA SER A 292 -22.98 9.47 14.84
C SER A 292 -21.93 10.36 14.19
N ASP A 293 -21.47 9.95 13.02
CA ASP A 293 -20.34 10.54 12.29
C ASP A 293 -20.80 11.67 11.34
N ARG A 294 -22.09 12.01 11.37
CA ARG A 294 -22.72 12.99 10.46
C ARG A 294 -22.20 14.40 10.71
N SER A 295 -21.93 14.77 11.96
CA SER A 295 -21.44 16.11 12.32
C SER A 295 -20.08 16.38 11.67
N LEU A 296 -19.13 15.46 11.77
CA LEU A 296 -17.79 15.60 11.18
C LEU A 296 -17.84 15.80 9.66
N LEU A 297 -18.64 15.00 8.95
CA LEU A 297 -18.80 15.14 7.50
C LEU A 297 -19.57 16.42 7.12
N SER A 298 -20.58 16.79 7.90
CA SER A 298 -21.33 18.04 7.71
C SER A 298 -20.45 19.27 7.94
N ASP A 299 -19.56 19.24 8.93
CA ASP A 299 -18.64 20.34 9.26
C ASP A 299 -17.61 20.53 8.14
N VAL A 300 -17.15 19.44 7.53
CA VAL A 300 -16.29 19.49 6.34
C VAL A 300 -17.03 20.05 5.13
N LEU A 301 -18.34 19.82 4.98
CA LEU A 301 -19.10 20.41 3.88
C LEU A 301 -19.43 21.90 4.12
N THR A 302 -19.70 22.30 5.37
CA THR A 302 -20.09 23.69 5.71
C THR A 302 -18.89 24.64 5.87
N SER A 303 -17.75 24.15 6.36
CA SER A 303 -16.51 24.95 6.49
C SER A 303 -15.96 25.41 5.14
N PHE A 304 -16.30 24.71 4.04
CA PHE A 304 -15.84 25.05 2.70
C PHE A 304 -16.85 25.85 1.87
N GLY A 305 -18.16 25.72 2.12
CA GLY A 305 -19.16 26.60 1.50
C GLY A 305 -18.91 28.08 1.80
N ARG A 306 -18.31 28.39 2.96
CA ARG A 306 -17.88 29.76 3.32
C ARG A 306 -16.61 30.24 2.61
N PHE A 307 -15.80 29.35 2.05
CA PHE A 307 -14.56 29.70 1.34
C PHE A 307 -14.74 29.83 -0.18
N CYS A 308 -15.88 29.40 -0.73
CA CYS A 308 -16.21 29.55 -2.15
C CYS A 308 -17.15 30.74 -2.42
N ASP A 309 -17.70 31.37 -1.37
CA ASP A 309 -18.54 32.57 -1.43
C ASP A 309 -17.75 33.87 -1.09
N GLU A 310 -16.42 33.78 -0.96
CA GLU A 310 -15.46 34.90 -0.90
C GLU A 310 -14.58 34.92 -2.18
#